data_AF-A0A0C3BDB2-F1
#
_entry.id   AF-A0A0C3BDB2-F1
#
_cell.length_a   1.000
_cell.length_b   1.000
_cell.length_c   1.000
_cell.angle_alpha   90.00
_cell.angle_beta   90.00
_cell.angle_gamma   90.00
#
_symmetry.space_group_name_H-M   'P 1'
#
loop_
_entity.id
_entity.type
_entity.pdbx_description
1 polymer ?
#
loop_
_entity_poly.entity_id
_entity_poly.type
_entity_poly.pdbx_seq_one_letter_code
_entity_poly.pdbx_strand_id
1 'polypeptide(L)'
;MGKLNIAHHKSYHPYRRDNIDRVRRDEEEAAQKEAREEGRVLLADSEARIDLLRGKAGLGGGSKVKGKEKEKETIADVTGRTGLLTGSGGHINFFEDLEQHTILRSTKSKKSDPVETEKGVPLAPSAKDLKPWYVINGSEKEQDGEKEKE
;
A
#
# COMPACT_ATOMS: atom_id res chain seq x y z
N MET A 1 38.12 -35.45 18.73
CA MET A 1 37.78 -35.92 17.36
C MET A 1 36.77 -34.95 16.76
N GLY A 2 37.06 -34.35 15.60
CA GLY A 2 36.16 -33.39 14.96
C GLY A 2 34.95 -34.08 14.33
N LYS A 3 33.75 -33.52 14.54
CA LYS A 3 32.50 -34.01 13.94
C LYS A 3 32.51 -33.71 12.44
N LEU A 4 32.38 -34.73 11.60
CA LEU A 4 32.22 -34.56 10.15
C LEU A 4 30.79 -34.08 9.85
N ASN A 5 30.66 -32.85 9.33
CA ASN A 5 29.37 -32.27 8.97
C ASN A 5 28.92 -32.75 7.58
N ILE A 6 28.38 -33.97 7.52
CA ILE A 6 27.98 -34.65 6.26
C ILE A 6 26.83 -33.94 5.53
N ALA A 7 26.01 -33.16 6.24
CA ALA A 7 24.81 -32.51 5.68
C ALA A 7 25.13 -31.56 4.53
N HIS A 8 26.22 -30.78 4.62
CA HIS A 8 26.61 -29.83 3.57
C HIS A 8 27.08 -30.53 2.28
N HIS A 9 27.44 -31.80 2.36
CA HIS A 9 27.88 -32.61 1.23
C HIS A 9 26.73 -33.27 0.46
N LYS A 10 25.48 -32.99 0.84
CA LYS A 10 24.30 -33.54 0.17
C LYS A 10 23.70 -32.55 -0.83
N SER A 11 23.32 -33.05 -2.00
CA SER A 11 22.72 -32.26 -3.08
C SER A 11 21.43 -31.55 -2.69
N TYR A 12 20.67 -32.10 -1.74
CA TYR A 12 19.42 -31.52 -1.25
C TYR A 12 19.61 -30.45 -0.17
N HIS A 13 20.85 -30.13 0.22
CA HIS A 13 21.08 -29.19 1.32
C HIS A 13 20.64 -27.76 0.93
N PRO A 14 19.73 -27.10 1.70
CA PRO A 14 19.14 -25.83 1.30
C PRO A 14 20.15 -24.71 1.05
N TYR A 15 21.22 -24.65 1.84
CA TYR A 15 22.23 -23.59 1.75
C TYR A 15 23.28 -23.82 0.67
N ARG A 16 23.12 -24.83 -0.19
CA ARG A 16 23.97 -24.97 -1.38
C ARG A 16 23.62 -23.92 -2.41
N ARG A 17 24.66 -23.28 -2.97
CA ARG A 17 24.52 -22.27 -4.03
C ARG A 17 23.61 -22.74 -5.17
N ASP A 18 23.83 -23.95 -5.68
CA ASP A 18 23.01 -24.52 -6.77
C ASP A 18 21.52 -24.62 -6.44
N ASN A 19 21.16 -24.87 -5.17
CA ASN A 19 19.77 -24.95 -4.75
C ASN A 19 19.17 -23.56 -4.54
N ILE A 20 19.94 -22.64 -3.97
CA ILE A 20 19.54 -21.23 -3.84
C ILE A 20 19.29 -20.63 -5.23
N ASP A 21 20.15 -20.89 -6.20
CA ASP A 21 20.00 -20.37 -7.57
C ASP A 21 18.83 -21.03 -8.32
N ARG A 22 18.50 -22.28 -8.02
CA ARG A 22 17.28 -22.92 -8.54
C ARG A 22 16.03 -22.25 -7.99
N VAL A 23 15.96 -22.07 -6.68
CA VAL A 23 14.83 -21.39 -6.02
C VAL A 23 14.67 -19.98 -6.56
N ARG A 24 15.77 -19.22 -6.68
CA ARG A 24 15.73 -17.87 -7.26
C ARG A 24 15.16 -17.88 -8.68
N ARG A 25 15.59 -18.80 -9.55
CA ARG A 25 15.05 -18.90 -10.92
C ARG A 25 13.55 -19.21 -10.91
N ASP A 26 13.13 -20.15 -10.08
CA ASP A 26 11.73 -20.57 -9.99
C ASP A 26 10.85 -19.42 -9.45
N GLU A 27 11.34 -18.66 -8.46
CA GLU A 27 10.68 -17.46 -7.94
C GLU A 27 10.59 -16.33 -8.98
N GLU A 28 11.68 -16.08 -9.72
CA GLU A 28 11.72 -15.09 -10.81
C GLU A 28 10.77 -15.47 -11.96
N GLU A 29 10.68 -16.75 -12.32
CA GLU A 29 9.76 -17.24 -13.35
C GLU A 29 8.30 -17.11 -12.88
N ALA A 30 8.02 -17.46 -11.63
CA ALA A 30 6.70 -17.28 -11.04
C ALA A 30 6.28 -15.81 -11.03
N ALA A 31 7.18 -14.90 -10.61
CA ALA A 31 6.92 -13.47 -10.60
C ALA A 31 6.67 -12.91 -12.01
N GLN A 32 7.44 -13.35 -13.02
CA GLN A 32 7.22 -12.94 -14.40
C GLN A 32 5.87 -13.44 -14.95
N LYS A 33 5.46 -14.65 -14.58
CA LYS A 33 4.17 -15.21 -15.01
C LYS A 33 3.00 -14.43 -14.39
N GLU A 34 3.07 -14.16 -13.08
CA GLU A 34 2.08 -13.35 -12.38
C GLU A 34 1.94 -11.95 -13.00
N ALA A 35 3.05 -11.25 -13.24
CA ALA A 35 3.03 -9.94 -13.88
C ALA A 35 2.40 -9.94 -15.29
N ARG A 36 2.60 -11.01 -16.08
CA ARG A 36 1.96 -11.17 -17.39
C ARG A 36 0.46 -11.41 -17.28
N GLU A 37 0.03 -12.23 -16.32
CA GLU A 37 -1.38 -12.51 -16.07
C GLU A 37 -2.11 -11.26 -15.56
N GLU A 38 -1.52 -10.53 -14.62
CA GLU A 38 -2.02 -9.24 -14.13
C GLU A 38 -2.14 -8.22 -15.27
N GLY A 39 -1.09 -8.08 -16.10
CA GLY A 39 -1.12 -7.18 -17.25
C GLY A 39 -2.26 -7.49 -18.23
N ARG A 40 -2.54 -8.78 -18.46
CA ARG A 40 -3.66 -9.22 -19.31
C ARG A 40 -5.01 -8.88 -18.68
N VAL A 41 -5.15 -9.10 -17.37
CA VAL A 41 -6.40 -8.79 -16.64
C VAL A 41 -6.67 -7.28 -16.64
N LEU A 42 -5.64 -6.45 -16.40
CA LEU A 42 -5.77 -5.00 -16.42
C LEU A 42 -6.17 -4.47 -17.79
N LEU A 43 -5.58 -5.00 -18.86
CA LEU A 43 -5.93 -4.63 -20.23
C LEU A 43 -7.39 -5.02 -20.52
N ALA A 44 -7.81 -6.24 -20.17
CA ALA A 44 -9.19 -6.69 -20.35
C ALA A 44 -10.20 -5.85 -19.56
N ASP A 45 -9.90 -5.45 -18.32
CA ASP A 45 -10.77 -4.54 -17.55
C ASP A 45 -10.87 -3.16 -18.21
N SER A 46 -9.73 -2.64 -18.71
CA SER A 46 -9.72 -1.35 -19.41
C SER A 46 -10.55 -1.37 -20.68
N GLU A 47 -10.48 -2.45 -21.48
CA GLU A 47 -11.28 -2.65 -22.69
C GLU A 47 -12.76 -2.77 -22.35
N ALA A 48 -13.12 -3.61 -21.38
CA ALA A 48 -14.50 -3.78 -20.94
C ALA A 48 -15.11 -2.47 -20.43
N ARG A 49 -14.32 -1.68 -19.69
CA ARG A 49 -14.74 -0.36 -19.20
C ARG A 49 -14.98 0.62 -20.35
N ILE A 50 -14.08 0.66 -21.33
CA ILE A 50 -14.20 1.52 -22.51
C ILE A 50 -15.45 1.13 -23.31
N ASP A 51 -15.71 -0.16 -23.49
CA ASP A 51 -16.89 -0.66 -24.21
C ASP A 51 -18.19 -0.25 -23.52
N LEU A 52 -18.25 -0.35 -22.19
CA LEU A 52 -19.39 0.14 -21.40
C LEU A 52 -19.60 1.65 -21.57
N LEU A 53 -18.53 2.45 -21.52
CA LEU A 53 -18.61 3.90 -21.71
C LEU A 53 -19.02 4.27 -23.14
N ARG A 54 -18.49 3.57 -24.15
CA ARG A 54 -18.86 3.76 -25.56
C ARG A 54 -20.33 3.44 -25.80
N GLY A 55 -20.83 2.35 -25.21
CA GLY A 55 -22.25 2.00 -25.23
C GLY A 55 -23.11 3.07 -24.59
N LYS A 56 -22.70 3.59 -23.42
CA LYS A 56 -23.42 4.66 -22.71
C LYS A 56 -23.42 5.99 -23.46
N ALA A 57 -22.34 6.31 -24.17
CA ALA A 57 -22.21 7.53 -24.97
C ALA A 57 -22.97 7.48 -26.32
N GLY A 58 -23.60 6.34 -26.66
CA GLY A 58 -24.28 6.18 -27.95
C GLY A 58 -23.34 6.11 -29.17
N LEU A 59 -22.02 6.08 -28.93
CA LEU A 59 -20.97 5.98 -29.96
C LEU A 59 -20.70 4.52 -30.37
N GLY A 60 -21.50 3.57 -29.86
CA GLY A 60 -21.45 2.14 -30.18
C GLY A 60 -21.99 1.81 -31.58
N GLY A 61 -21.37 2.37 -32.62
CA GLY A 61 -21.65 2.02 -34.00
C GLY A 61 -21.08 0.65 -34.35
N GLY A 62 -21.90 -0.40 -34.25
CA GLY A 62 -21.69 -1.67 -34.97
C GLY A 62 -21.00 -2.80 -34.21
N SER A 63 -21.63 -3.35 -33.17
CA SER A 63 -21.58 -4.80 -32.92
C SER A 63 -22.77 -5.23 -32.06
N LYS A 64 -23.76 -5.86 -32.69
CA LYS A 64 -24.83 -6.58 -31.99
C LYS A 64 -24.21 -7.82 -31.35
N VAL A 65 -23.86 -7.76 -30.07
CA VAL A 65 -23.78 -8.96 -29.23
C VAL A 65 -25.10 -9.07 -28.48
N LYS A 66 -25.89 -10.04 -28.93
CA LYS A 66 -27.20 -10.40 -28.41
C LYS A 66 -27.03 -11.11 -27.06
N GLY A 67 -27.56 -10.50 -25.99
CA GLY A 67 -28.00 -11.22 -24.80
C GLY A 67 -27.12 -11.12 -23.55
N LYS A 68 -27.49 -10.21 -22.64
CA LYS A 68 -27.79 -10.53 -21.24
C LYS A 68 -28.36 -9.29 -20.55
N GLU A 69 -29.67 -9.28 -20.38
CA GLU A 69 -30.32 -8.45 -19.36
C GLU A 69 -29.80 -8.92 -18.00
N LYS A 70 -29.04 -8.07 -17.30
CA LYS A 70 -28.89 -8.13 -15.85
C LYS A 70 -28.99 -6.71 -15.31
N GLU A 71 -30.18 -6.47 -14.75
CA GLU A 71 -30.51 -5.57 -13.65
C GLU A 71 -29.89 -4.17 -13.66
N LYS A 72 -30.73 -3.22 -14.07
CA LYS A 72 -30.63 -1.79 -13.77
C LYS A 72 -30.73 -1.57 -12.26
N GLU A 73 -29.65 -1.78 -11.52
CA GLU A 73 -29.49 -1.13 -10.22
C GLU A 73 -28.84 0.26 -10.42
N THR A 74 -29.71 1.27 -10.37
CA THR A 74 -29.47 2.64 -9.85
C THR A 74 -28.28 3.46 -10.40
N ILE A 75 -28.22 3.69 -11.72
CA ILE A 75 -27.40 4.76 -12.35
C ILE A 75 -27.75 6.18 -11.83
N ALA A 76 -28.90 6.34 -11.16
CA ALA A 76 -29.33 7.62 -10.59
C ALA A 76 -28.41 8.14 -9.47
N ASP A 77 -27.74 7.27 -8.72
CA ASP A 77 -26.91 7.67 -7.58
C ASP A 77 -25.55 8.26 -8.01
N VAL A 78 -24.98 7.77 -9.11
CA VAL A 78 -23.71 8.29 -9.67
C VAL A 78 -23.91 9.65 -10.34
N THR A 79 -25.08 9.87 -10.96
CA THR A 79 -25.37 11.12 -11.69
C THR A 79 -25.72 12.27 -10.72
N GLY A 80 -26.27 11.96 -9.54
CA GLY A 80 -26.47 12.94 -8.47
C GLY A 80 -25.16 13.47 -7.88
N ARG A 81 -24.12 12.61 -7.79
CA ARG A 81 -22.79 13.02 -7.29
C ARG A 81 -22.03 13.90 -8.28
N THR A 82 -22.20 13.73 -9.59
CA THR A 82 -21.55 14.59 -10.59
C THR A 82 -22.10 16.01 -10.60
N GLY A 83 -23.37 16.21 -10.22
CA GLY A 83 -23.98 17.54 -10.14
C GLY A 83 -23.38 18.42 -9.04
N LEU A 84 -22.95 17.83 -7.92
CA LEU A 84 -22.29 18.53 -6.80
C LEU A 84 -20.86 19.00 -7.14
N LEU A 85 -20.18 18.34 -8.09
CA LEU A 85 -18.78 18.63 -8.40
C LEU A 85 -18.60 19.73 -9.46
N THR A 86 -19.69 20.19 -10.07
CA THR A 86 -19.68 21.24 -11.09
C THR A 86 -19.59 22.60 -10.40
N GLY A 87 -18.39 23.20 -10.39
CA GLY A 87 -18.17 24.53 -9.84
C GLY A 87 -18.90 25.63 -10.64
N SER A 88 -18.88 26.85 -10.13
CA SER A 88 -19.60 28.01 -10.72
C SER A 88 -19.23 28.34 -12.17
N GLY A 89 -18.11 27.82 -12.69
CA GLY A 89 -17.63 27.98 -14.06
C GLY A 89 -17.97 26.83 -15.02
N GLY A 90 -18.72 25.81 -14.59
CA GLY A 90 -19.01 24.63 -15.41
C GLY A 90 -17.84 23.65 -15.54
N HIS A 91 -16.74 23.88 -14.83
CA HIS A 91 -15.63 22.94 -14.69
C HIS A 91 -15.89 22.02 -13.49
N ILE A 92 -15.39 20.78 -13.54
CA ILE A 92 -15.48 19.82 -12.44
C ILE A 92 -14.35 20.12 -11.44
N ASN A 93 -14.70 20.48 -10.20
CA ASN A 93 -13.75 20.79 -9.13
C ASN A 93 -13.53 19.58 -8.21
N PHE A 94 -12.48 18.80 -8.47
CA PHE A 94 -12.10 17.66 -7.62
C PHE A 94 -11.49 18.06 -6.26
N PHE A 95 -11.16 19.32 -6.08
CA PHE A 95 -10.45 19.84 -4.91
C PHE A 95 -11.35 20.67 -3.99
N GLU A 96 -12.65 20.78 -4.26
CA GLU A 96 -13.56 21.62 -3.48
C GLU A 96 -13.59 21.23 -1.99
N ASP A 97 -13.68 19.93 -1.68
CA ASP A 97 -13.63 19.43 -0.30
C ASP A 97 -12.29 19.74 0.39
N LEU A 98 -11.18 19.72 -0.36
CA LEU A 98 -9.85 20.03 0.17
C LEU A 98 -9.69 21.52 0.42
N GLU A 99 -10.14 22.38 -0.51
CA GLU A 99 -10.14 23.84 -0.33
C GLU A 99 -10.99 24.24 0.88
N GLN A 100 -12.22 23.72 0.98
CA GLN A 100 -13.08 23.97 2.14
C GLN A 100 -12.42 23.52 3.45
N HIS A 101 -11.81 22.34 3.48
CA HIS A 101 -11.14 21.83 4.67
C HIS A 101 -9.90 22.64 5.06
N THR A 102 -9.13 23.14 4.09
CA THR A 102 -7.99 24.05 4.36
C THR A 102 -8.45 25.40 4.91
N ILE A 103 -9.52 25.98 4.35
CA ILE A 103 -10.12 27.23 4.81
C ILE A 103 -10.70 27.08 6.23
N LEU A 104 -11.33 25.94 6.53
CA LEU A 104 -11.86 25.60 7.85
C LEU A 104 -10.74 25.39 8.90
N ARG A 105 -9.58 24.84 8.50
CA ARG A 105 -8.42 24.69 9.41
C ARG A 105 -7.73 26.01 9.67
N SER A 106 -7.52 26.85 8.64
CA SER A 106 -6.84 28.14 8.79
C SER A 106 -7.62 29.12 9.68
N THR A 107 -8.95 29.00 9.72
CA THR A 107 -9.82 29.84 10.56
C THR A 107 -9.91 29.34 12.01
N LYS A 108 -9.49 28.10 12.30
CA LYS A 108 -9.57 27.48 13.64
C LYS A 108 -8.25 27.46 14.40
N SER A 109 -7.12 27.76 13.76
CA SER A 109 -5.81 27.83 14.44
C SER A 109 -5.55 29.20 15.06
N LYS A 110 -6.23 29.49 16.18
CA LYS A 110 -5.73 30.45 17.15
C LYS A 110 -5.85 29.84 18.54
N LYS A 111 -4.71 29.33 19.03
CA LYS A 111 -4.37 28.80 20.37
C LYS A 111 -4.63 27.31 20.62
N SER A 112 -3.58 26.51 20.44
CA SER A 112 -3.20 25.41 21.34
C SER A 112 -1.79 24.97 20.98
N ASP A 113 -0.88 24.98 21.96
CA ASP A 113 0.49 24.47 21.80
C ASP A 113 0.47 22.99 21.36
N PRO A 114 1.34 22.56 20.43
CA PRO A 114 1.30 21.20 19.92
C PRO A 114 1.83 20.21 20.97
N VAL A 115 0.91 19.45 21.56
CA VAL A 115 1.20 18.25 22.34
C VAL A 115 1.86 17.23 21.40
N GLU A 116 2.95 16.61 21.83
CA GLU A 116 3.86 15.75 21.03
C GLU A 116 3.23 14.44 20.48
N THR A 117 1.92 14.27 20.57
CA THR A 117 1.21 13.02 20.22
C THR A 117 0.87 12.85 18.73
N GLU A 118 1.12 13.85 17.87
CA GLU A 118 0.86 13.76 16.42
C GLU A 118 2.13 13.63 15.54
N LYS A 119 3.31 13.44 16.13
CA LYS A 119 4.49 13.07 15.34
C LYS A 119 4.41 11.57 15.06
N GLY A 120 4.18 11.21 13.79
CA GLY A 120 4.13 9.82 13.33
C GLY A 120 5.40 9.01 13.63
N VAL A 121 5.48 7.79 13.08
CA VAL A 121 6.64 6.89 13.31
C VAL A 121 7.94 7.64 13.05
N PRO A 122 8.83 7.77 14.05
CA PRO A 122 10.03 8.58 13.89
C PRO A 122 10.93 7.96 12.81
N LEU A 123 11.36 8.78 11.86
CA LEU A 123 12.21 8.36 10.74
C LEU A 123 13.58 7.85 11.21
N ALA A 124 14.01 8.25 12.40
CA ALA A 124 15.22 7.78 13.04
C ALA A 124 14.90 7.12 14.39
N PRO A 125 15.66 6.06 14.77
CA PRO A 125 15.55 5.46 16.09
C PRO A 125 15.76 6.51 17.19
N SER A 126 15.02 6.40 18.29
CA SER A 126 15.17 7.32 19.42
C SER A 126 16.55 7.15 20.07
N ALA A 127 17.02 8.14 20.82
CA ALA A 127 18.32 8.06 21.50
C ALA A 127 18.48 6.82 22.42
N LYS A 128 17.36 6.24 22.88
CA LYS A 128 17.32 5.01 23.67
C LYS A 128 17.51 3.76 22.80
N ASP A 129 17.02 3.81 21.56
CA ASP A 129 17.13 2.72 20.57
C ASP A 129 18.52 2.68 19.90
N LEU A 130 19.31 3.74 20.01
CA LEU A 130 20.71 3.76 19.57
C LEU A 130 21.64 2.88 20.43
N LYS A 131 21.21 2.47 21.63
CA LYS A 131 21.98 1.56 22.49
C LYS A 131 21.58 0.11 22.20
N PRO A 132 22.42 -0.67 21.50
CA PRO A 132 22.09 -2.06 21.25
C PRO A 132 22.17 -2.89 22.54
N TRP A 133 21.30 -3.90 22.65
CA TRP A 133 21.14 -4.75 23.84
C TRP A 133 22.41 -5.46 24.32
N TYR A 134 23.43 -5.59 23.48
CA TYR A 134 24.73 -6.20 23.81
C TYR A 134 25.79 -5.21 24.31
N VAL A 135 25.52 -3.90 24.29
CA VAL A 135 26.39 -2.85 24.88
C VAL A 135 26.05 -2.61 26.36
N ILE A 136 25.03 -3.28 26.90
CA ILE A 136 24.72 -3.33 28.33
C ILE A 136 25.75 -4.23 29.04
N ASN A 137 26.99 -3.78 29.10
CA ASN A 137 28.04 -4.40 29.89
C ASN A 137 28.24 -3.57 31.17
N GLY A 138 27.61 -4.04 32.25
CA GLY A 138 28.06 -3.82 33.63
C GLY A 138 27.79 -2.47 34.29
N SER A 139 27.79 -1.34 33.58
CA SER A 139 27.84 -0.01 34.23
C SER A 139 26.50 0.61 34.63
N GLU A 140 25.37 0.14 34.09
CA GLU A 140 24.03 0.70 34.41
C GLU A 140 23.30 -0.12 35.50
N LYS A 141 23.71 -1.38 35.77
CA LYS A 141 23.11 -2.21 36.83
C LYS A 141 23.39 -1.70 38.25
N GLU A 142 24.39 -0.85 38.44
CA GLU A 142 24.72 -0.29 39.75
C GLU A 142 23.85 0.93 40.12
N GLN A 143 23.29 1.66 39.15
CA GLN A 143 22.46 2.85 39.45
C GLN A 143 20.98 2.53 39.67
N ASP A 144 20.45 1.47 39.05
CA ASP A 144 19.05 1.07 39.28
C ASP A 144 18.87 0.30 40.61
N GLY A 145 19.95 -0.27 41.17
CA GLY A 145 19.91 -0.98 42.46
C GLY A 145 19.89 -0.09 43.71
N GLU A 146 20.27 1.20 43.59
CA GLU A 146 20.27 2.14 44.72
C GLU A 146 18.94 2.90 44.87
N LYS A 147 18.03 2.86 43.89
CA LYS A 147 16.70 3.49 43.99
C LYS A 147 15.59 2.60 44.56
N GLU A 148 15.88 1.32 44.84
CA GLU A 148 14.93 0.39 45.47
C GLU A 148 15.15 0.22 46.99
N LYS A 149 16.00 1.05 47.61
CA LYS A 149 16.14 1.15 49.07
C LYS A 149 15.89 2.57 49.55
N GLU A 150 14.66 3.04 49.38
CA GLU A 150 14.05 4.05 50.25
C GLU A 150 12.60 3.65 50.55
#